data_AF-A0A7J5TXK4-F1
#
_entry.id   AF-A0A7J5TXK4-F1
#
_cell.length_a   1.000
_cell.length_b   1.000
_cell.length_c   1.000
_cell.angle_alpha   90.00
_cell.angle_beta   90.00
_cell.angle_gamma   90.00
#
_symmetry.space_group_name_H-M   'P 1'
#
loop_
_entity.id
_entity.type
_entity.pdbx_description
1 polymer ?
#
loop_
_entity_poly.entity_id
_entity_poly.type
_entity_poly.pdbx_seq_one_letter_code
_entity_poly.pdbx_strand_id
1 'polypeptide(L)'
;MPKSFARLFYLLLVLLCSAFTCCKSEEQNQSRTQEPSRNWQDRRARKADDRYNNSFDKYHAKERKNAKQQGDEYRSSKAQTGRIPQKALEVLAHIRQYNRAPEGYVGGRRFGNFEGHLPRQSLEGGRIDYREWDVNPRVNGRNRGAERLVTSSDGRAWYTLDHYNTFTEIK
;
A
#
# COMPACT_ATOMS: atom_id res chain seq x y z
N MET A 1 47.20 -60.52 -12.33
CA MET A 1 47.56 -61.63 -13.25
C MET A 1 46.29 -62.48 -13.47
N PRO A 2 46.09 -63.07 -14.65
CA PRO A 2 44.83 -62.99 -15.41
C PRO A 2 44.02 -64.30 -15.47
N LYS A 3 42.94 -64.27 -16.27
CA LYS A 3 42.22 -65.39 -16.93
C LYS A 3 41.00 -65.92 -16.16
N SER A 4 39.95 -66.51 -16.74
CA SER A 4 39.31 -66.58 -18.07
C SER A 4 38.23 -67.65 -17.93
N PHE A 5 37.04 -67.44 -18.52
CA PHE A 5 36.20 -68.43 -19.22
C PHE A 5 35.86 -69.81 -18.60
N ALA A 6 34.57 -70.08 -18.41
CA ALA A 6 33.84 -71.33 -18.77
C ALA A 6 32.35 -71.12 -18.39
N ARG A 7 31.34 -70.98 -19.27
CA ARG A 7 30.80 -71.89 -20.29
C ARG A 7 30.73 -73.35 -19.84
N LEU A 8 29.55 -73.82 -19.42
CA LEU A 8 28.84 -75.04 -19.89
C LEU A 8 27.75 -75.43 -18.88
N PHE A 9 26.48 -75.39 -19.29
CA PHE A 9 25.66 -76.59 -19.48
C PHE A 9 25.50 -77.48 -18.22
N TYR A 10 24.41 -77.26 -17.48
CA TYR A 10 23.73 -78.37 -16.81
C TYR A 10 22.23 -78.26 -17.04
N LEU A 11 21.79 -78.94 -18.10
CA LEU A 11 20.41 -79.33 -18.35
C LEU A 11 20.04 -80.50 -17.43
N LEU A 12 18.73 -80.68 -17.22
CA LEU A 12 18.02 -81.88 -16.68
C LEU A 12 18.00 -82.08 -15.16
N LEU A 13 16.82 -81.88 -14.54
CA LEU A 13 16.01 -82.89 -13.80
C LEU A 13 14.87 -82.13 -13.06
N VAL A 14 13.70 -81.91 -13.65
CA VAL A 14 12.48 -82.75 -13.54
C VAL A 14 11.97 -82.96 -12.09
N LEU A 15 10.72 -82.51 -11.88
CA LEU A 15 9.76 -82.94 -10.85
C LEU A 15 10.07 -82.62 -9.38
N LEU A 16 9.27 -81.71 -8.81
CA LEU A 16 8.34 -82.05 -7.71
C LEU A 16 7.39 -80.88 -7.46
N CYS A 17 6.15 -81.10 -7.89
CA CYS A 17 5.00 -80.28 -7.55
C CYS A 17 4.67 -80.37 -6.06
N SER A 18 4.11 -79.28 -5.57
CA SER A 18 3.17 -79.16 -4.44
C SER A 18 3.66 -79.57 -3.05
N ALA A 19 4.03 -78.56 -2.25
CA ALA A 19 3.44 -78.37 -0.93
C ALA A 19 3.78 -76.98 -0.35
N PHE A 20 2.73 -76.23 -0.06
CA PHE A 20 2.54 -75.40 1.13
C PHE A 20 3.62 -74.36 1.51
N THR A 21 3.33 -73.12 1.11
CA THR A 21 3.21 -71.93 1.97
C THR A 21 4.20 -71.77 3.12
N CYS A 22 5.17 -70.86 2.97
CA CYS A 22 5.43 -69.82 3.98
C CYS A 22 6.36 -68.71 3.47
N CYS A 23 5.98 -67.48 3.81
CA CYS A 23 6.79 -66.26 3.93
C CYS A 23 7.52 -65.73 2.69
N LYS A 24 7.00 -64.63 2.11
CA LYS A 24 7.69 -63.34 2.21
C LYS A 24 6.85 -62.16 1.73
N SER A 25 7.13 -61.05 2.38
CA SER A 25 6.84 -59.67 2.00
C SER A 25 6.87 -59.42 0.49
N GLU A 26 5.84 -58.79 -0.05
CA GLU A 26 5.91 -58.16 -1.37
C GLU A 26 5.40 -56.72 -1.29
N GLU A 27 6.35 -55.85 -1.01
CA GLU A 27 6.37 -54.50 -1.52
C GLU A 27 6.65 -54.59 -3.04
N GLN A 28 5.61 -54.51 -3.86
CA GLN A 28 5.75 -54.27 -5.29
C GLN A 28 5.01 -52.98 -5.65
N ASN A 29 5.66 -51.85 -5.35
CA ASN A 29 5.37 -50.59 -6.04
C ASN A 29 5.96 -50.66 -7.45
N GLN A 30 5.25 -51.36 -8.34
CA GLN A 30 5.62 -51.46 -9.73
C GLN A 30 5.08 -50.22 -10.46
N SER A 31 6.00 -49.29 -10.63
CA SER A 31 5.94 -48.18 -11.58
C SER A 31 5.35 -48.64 -12.92
N ARG A 32 4.05 -48.38 -13.13
CA ARG A 32 3.42 -48.41 -14.45
C ARG A 32 2.31 -47.37 -14.49
N THR A 33 2.69 -46.10 -14.59
CA THR A 33 1.77 -45.07 -15.09
C THR A 33 1.93 -44.99 -16.59
N GLN A 34 0.86 -45.41 -17.27
CA GLN A 34 0.64 -45.29 -18.70
C GLN A 34 0.80 -43.83 -19.15
N GLU A 35 1.38 -43.62 -20.33
CA GLU A 35 1.46 -42.31 -20.99
C GLU A 35 0.05 -41.71 -21.17
N PRO A 36 -0.20 -40.45 -20.78
CA PRO A 36 -1.42 -39.77 -21.18
C PRO A 36 -1.25 -39.28 -22.62
N SER A 37 -2.10 -39.79 -23.50
CA SER A 37 -2.26 -39.36 -24.89
C SER A 37 -2.43 -37.84 -24.99
N ARG A 38 -1.73 -37.23 -25.94
CA ARG A 38 -1.75 -35.78 -26.20
C ARG A 38 -3.07 -35.37 -26.84
N ASN A 39 -4.07 -35.04 -26.02
CA ASN A 39 -5.27 -34.34 -26.49
C ASN A 39 -4.99 -32.82 -26.61
N TRP A 40 -5.12 -32.26 -27.82
CA TRP A 40 -4.94 -30.82 -28.07
C TRP A 40 -6.05 -29.97 -27.44
N GLN A 41 -7.22 -30.57 -27.18
CA GLN A 41 -8.36 -29.89 -26.58
C GLN A 41 -8.10 -29.62 -25.08
N ASP A 42 -7.44 -30.55 -24.38
CA ASP A 42 -7.09 -30.40 -22.95
C ASP A 42 -6.05 -29.30 -22.70
N ARG A 43 -5.07 -29.11 -23.60
CA ARG A 43 -4.11 -28.01 -23.50
C ARG A 43 -4.72 -26.63 -23.77
N ARG A 44 -5.80 -26.56 -24.57
CA ARG A 44 -6.57 -25.30 -24.74
C ARG A 44 -7.41 -24.99 -23.50
N ALA A 45 -8.03 -26.02 -22.91
CA ALA A 45 -8.78 -25.89 -21.67
C ALA A 45 -7.89 -25.38 -20.53
N ARG A 46 -6.72 -26.01 -20.33
CA ARG A 46 -5.68 -25.63 -19.35
C ARG A 46 -5.01 -24.27 -19.56
N LYS A 47 -5.25 -23.59 -20.69
CA LYS A 47 -4.76 -22.22 -20.93
C LYS A 47 -5.87 -21.18 -20.80
N ALA A 48 -7.13 -21.63 -20.77
CA ALA A 48 -8.30 -20.78 -20.61
C ALA A 48 -8.63 -20.58 -19.13
N ASP A 49 -8.56 -21.64 -18.32
CA ASP A 49 -8.64 -21.62 -16.86
C ASP A 49 -7.51 -20.79 -16.21
N ASP A 50 -6.25 -20.96 -16.62
CA ASP A 50 -5.10 -20.16 -16.17
C ASP A 50 -5.31 -18.67 -16.47
N ARG A 51 -5.90 -18.36 -17.63
CA ARG A 51 -6.19 -16.98 -18.04
C ARG A 51 -7.35 -16.37 -17.25
N TYR A 52 -8.35 -17.18 -16.90
CA TYR A 52 -9.47 -16.77 -16.05
C TYR A 52 -9.02 -16.51 -14.61
N ASN A 53 -8.21 -17.41 -14.03
CA ASN A 53 -7.67 -17.25 -12.68
C ASN A 53 -6.73 -16.04 -12.55
N ASN A 54 -5.88 -15.78 -13.56
CA ASN A 54 -5.02 -14.59 -13.59
C ASN A 54 -5.83 -13.28 -13.67
N SER A 55 -6.95 -13.29 -14.39
CA SER A 55 -7.87 -12.15 -14.46
C SER A 55 -8.49 -11.84 -13.10
N PHE A 56 -9.01 -12.87 -12.41
CA PHE A 56 -9.62 -12.77 -11.07
C PHE A 56 -8.64 -12.27 -10.00
N ASP A 57 -7.44 -12.85 -9.92
CA ASP A 57 -6.40 -12.42 -8.98
C ASP A 57 -5.98 -10.95 -9.21
N LYS A 58 -5.93 -10.54 -10.48
CA LYS A 58 -5.58 -9.16 -10.85
C LYS A 58 -6.65 -8.15 -10.44
N TYR A 59 -7.94 -8.50 -10.53
CA TYR A 59 -9.02 -7.62 -10.06
C TYR A 59 -8.99 -7.44 -8.55
N HIS A 60 -8.89 -8.52 -7.78
CA HIS A 60 -8.85 -8.42 -6.32
C HIS A 60 -7.55 -7.79 -5.78
N ALA A 61 -6.41 -7.95 -6.48
CA ALA A 61 -5.19 -7.23 -6.14
C ALA A 61 -5.34 -5.71 -6.32
N LYS A 62 -6.07 -5.25 -7.34
CA LYS A 62 -6.35 -3.82 -7.56
C LYS A 62 -7.28 -3.25 -6.49
N GLU A 63 -8.33 -3.98 -6.13
CA GLU A 63 -9.26 -3.57 -5.06
C GLU A 63 -8.58 -3.50 -3.69
N ARG A 64 -7.72 -4.49 -3.36
CA ARG A 64 -6.93 -4.48 -2.12
C ARG A 64 -5.96 -3.30 -2.05
N LYS A 65 -5.37 -2.89 -3.17
CA LYS A 65 -4.50 -1.70 -3.24
C LYS A 65 -5.28 -0.40 -3.05
N ASN A 66 -6.44 -0.25 -3.70
CA ASN A 66 -7.30 0.92 -3.54
C ASN A 66 -7.87 1.04 -2.12
N ALA A 67 -8.34 -0.08 -1.53
CA ALA A 67 -8.85 -0.10 -0.16
C ALA A 67 -7.75 0.25 0.86
N LYS A 68 -6.51 -0.21 0.61
CA LYS A 68 -5.36 0.16 1.44
C LYS A 68 -5.03 1.66 1.33
N GLN A 69 -4.98 2.21 0.12
CA GLN A 69 -4.74 3.65 -0.10
C GLN A 69 -5.81 4.52 0.58
N GLN A 70 -7.07 4.16 0.45
CA GLN A 70 -8.18 4.86 1.12
C GLN A 70 -8.09 4.77 2.65
N GLY A 71 -7.71 3.61 3.19
CA GLY A 71 -7.51 3.41 4.63
C GLY A 71 -6.33 4.20 5.19
N ASP A 72 -5.24 4.33 4.42
CA ASP A 72 -4.06 5.10 4.81
C ASP A 72 -4.32 6.61 4.77
N GLU A 73 -5.06 7.10 3.77
CA GLU A 73 -5.47 8.51 3.65
C GLU A 73 -6.44 8.92 4.76
N TYR A 74 -7.44 8.09 5.09
CA TYR A 74 -8.37 8.35 6.19
C TYR A 74 -7.68 8.38 7.56
N ARG A 75 -6.71 7.48 7.80
CA ARG A 75 -5.91 7.50 9.03
C ARG A 75 -5.00 8.73 9.09
N SER A 76 -4.41 9.13 7.96
CA SER A 76 -3.59 10.33 7.87
C SER A 76 -4.40 11.60 8.14
N SER A 77 -5.57 11.75 7.51
CA SER A 77 -6.44 12.92 7.71
C SER A 77 -6.94 12.99 9.16
N LYS A 78 -7.31 11.86 9.76
CA LYS A 78 -7.72 11.80 11.18
C LYS A 78 -6.58 12.10 12.16
N ALA A 79 -5.36 11.64 11.86
CA ALA A 79 -4.19 11.99 12.67
C ALA A 79 -3.84 13.47 12.55
N GLN A 80 -4.03 14.05 11.36
CA GLN A 80 -3.77 15.45 11.06
C GLN A 80 -4.81 16.36 11.73
N THR A 81 -6.09 16.01 11.74
CA THR A 81 -7.11 16.71 12.54
C THR A 81 -6.87 16.57 14.04
N GLY A 82 -6.15 15.54 14.50
CA GLY A 82 -5.68 15.45 15.88
C GLY A 82 -4.56 16.44 16.25
N ARG A 83 -3.76 16.88 15.26
CA ARG A 83 -2.65 17.83 15.46
C ARG A 83 -3.05 19.28 15.25
N ILE A 84 -4.08 19.52 14.43
CA ILE A 84 -4.61 20.85 14.13
C ILE A 84 -5.90 21.05 14.94
N PRO A 85 -5.96 22.03 15.86
CA PRO A 85 -7.15 22.26 16.65
C PRO A 85 -8.38 22.55 15.79
N GLN A 86 -9.55 22.04 16.21
CA GLN A 86 -10.82 22.23 15.49
C GLN A 86 -11.12 23.72 15.22
N LYS A 87 -10.83 24.61 16.18
CA LYS A 87 -10.97 26.06 16.02
C LYS A 87 -10.19 26.63 14.81
N ALA A 88 -9.01 26.08 14.51
CA ALA A 88 -8.21 26.52 13.37
C ALA A 88 -8.87 26.09 12.05
N LEU A 89 -9.49 24.91 12.01
CA LEU A 89 -10.24 24.44 10.84
C LEU A 89 -11.49 25.30 10.59
N GLU A 90 -12.19 25.70 11.65
CA GLU A 90 -13.35 26.59 11.58
C GLU A 90 -12.98 27.98 11.06
N VAL A 91 -11.88 28.55 11.59
CA VAL A 91 -11.36 29.83 11.10
C VAL A 91 -10.93 29.72 9.63
N LEU A 92 -10.26 28.63 9.22
CA LEU A 92 -9.89 28.39 7.83
C LEU A 92 -11.11 28.29 6.92
N ALA A 93 -12.17 27.60 7.35
CA ALA A 93 -13.41 27.51 6.59
C ALA A 93 -14.03 28.90 6.36
N HIS A 94 -14.06 29.74 7.40
CA HIS A 94 -14.51 31.13 7.29
C HIS A 94 -13.65 31.94 6.30
N ILE A 95 -12.32 31.83 6.39
CA ILE A 95 -11.40 32.53 5.48
C ILE A 95 -11.62 32.10 4.04
N ARG A 96 -11.80 30.79 3.78
CA ARG A 96 -12.07 30.28 2.43
C ARG A 96 -13.40 30.80 1.87
N GLN A 97 -14.41 30.95 2.71
CA GLN A 97 -15.73 31.41 2.29
C GLN A 97 -15.79 32.93 2.06
N TYR A 98 -15.21 33.72 2.96
CA TYR A 98 -15.39 35.18 2.98
C TYR A 98 -14.14 35.97 2.63
N ASN A 99 -13.00 35.30 2.46
CA ASN A 99 -11.70 35.91 2.18
C ASN A 99 -11.29 36.99 3.20
N ARG A 100 -11.76 36.89 4.45
CA ARG A 100 -11.49 37.81 5.56
C ARG A 100 -11.45 37.05 6.89
N ALA A 101 -10.89 37.68 7.92
CA ALA A 101 -10.89 37.13 9.26
C ALA A 101 -12.31 37.14 9.86
N PRO A 102 -12.66 36.18 10.73
CA PRO A 102 -13.90 36.24 11.50
C PRO A 102 -13.98 37.51 12.35
N GLU A 103 -15.20 37.90 12.72
CA GLU A 103 -15.42 39.06 13.58
C GLU A 103 -14.68 38.90 14.92
N GLY A 104 -13.96 39.94 15.33
CA GLY A 104 -13.13 39.92 16.54
C GLY A 104 -11.75 39.27 16.38
N TYR A 105 -11.42 38.74 15.20
CA TYR A 105 -10.09 38.18 14.89
C TYR A 105 -9.28 39.16 14.04
N VAL A 106 -7.97 38.97 13.97
CA VAL A 106 -7.09 39.77 13.11
C VAL A 106 -6.42 38.85 12.09
N GLY A 107 -6.35 39.28 10.84
CA GLY A 107 -5.73 38.50 9.77
C GLY A 107 -5.83 39.17 8.40
N GLY A 108 -5.31 38.49 7.39
CA GLY A 108 -5.33 38.92 5.99
C GLY A 108 -4.12 39.75 5.56
N ARG A 109 -3.18 40.02 6.48
CA ARG A 109 -1.92 40.70 6.17
C ARG A 109 -0.99 39.76 5.41
N ARG A 110 -0.10 40.35 4.60
CA ARG A 110 0.95 39.60 3.89
C ARG A 110 1.88 38.91 4.90
N PHE A 111 2.06 37.60 4.72
CA PHE A 111 3.10 36.83 5.41
C PHE A 111 4.33 36.74 4.50
N GLY A 112 5.49 37.13 5.02
CA GLY A 112 6.70 37.29 4.20
C GLY A 112 7.40 36.00 3.82
N ASN A 113 7.27 34.94 4.63
CA ASN A 113 8.02 33.68 4.50
C ASN A 113 9.53 33.92 4.32
N PHE A 114 10.12 34.82 5.12
CA PHE A 114 11.52 35.23 4.95
C PHE A 114 12.47 34.09 5.31
N GLU A 115 12.13 33.35 6.34
CA GLU A 115 12.80 32.16 6.86
C GLU A 115 12.68 30.96 5.89
N GLY A 116 11.71 30.99 4.96
CA GLY A 116 11.55 29.96 3.94
C GLY A 116 11.00 28.64 4.46
N HIS A 117 10.26 28.65 5.58
CA HIS A 117 9.61 27.45 6.12
C HIS A 117 8.47 26.93 5.22
N LEU A 118 7.87 27.81 4.42
CA LEU A 118 6.86 27.44 3.43
C LEU A 118 7.45 27.43 2.01
N PRO A 119 6.84 26.70 1.06
CA PRO A 119 7.27 26.72 -0.34
C PRO A 119 7.35 28.13 -0.93
N ARG A 120 8.27 28.36 -1.87
CA ARG A 120 8.40 29.67 -2.55
C ARG A 120 7.71 29.70 -3.91
N GLN A 121 7.45 28.52 -4.47
CA GLN A 121 6.85 28.31 -5.78
C GLN A 121 5.68 27.35 -5.69
N SER A 122 4.64 27.62 -6.49
CA SER A 122 3.50 26.72 -6.65
C SER A 122 3.93 25.46 -7.40
N LEU A 123 3.05 24.46 -7.43
CA LEU A 123 3.27 23.25 -8.23
C LEU A 123 3.41 23.55 -9.74
N GLU A 124 2.89 24.71 -10.17
CA GLU A 124 2.95 25.21 -11.54
C GLU A 124 4.18 26.12 -11.77
N GLY A 125 5.04 26.34 -10.76
CA GLY A 125 6.26 27.14 -10.84
C GLY A 125 6.09 28.65 -10.63
N GLY A 126 4.88 29.14 -10.40
CA GLY A 126 4.59 30.54 -10.10
C GLY A 126 5.00 30.96 -8.69
N ARG A 127 5.19 32.27 -8.44
CA ARG A 127 5.45 32.79 -7.07
C ARG A 127 4.22 32.60 -6.19
N ILE A 128 4.42 32.24 -4.93
CA ILE A 128 3.34 32.13 -3.94
C ILE A 128 3.29 33.39 -3.07
N ASP A 129 2.10 33.96 -2.96
CA ASP A 129 1.79 34.98 -1.97
C ASP A 129 1.11 34.34 -0.77
N TYR A 130 1.51 34.76 0.43
CA TYR A 130 0.99 34.24 1.67
C TYR A 130 0.27 35.31 2.47
N ARG A 131 -0.78 34.89 3.18
CA ARG A 131 -1.50 35.71 4.16
C ARG A 131 -1.57 35.00 5.50
N GLU A 132 -1.41 35.75 6.58
CA GLU A 132 -1.49 35.24 7.96
C GLU A 132 -2.83 35.58 8.62
N TRP A 133 -3.25 34.71 9.54
CA TRP A 133 -4.52 34.83 10.26
C TRP A 133 -4.39 34.34 11.70
N ASP A 134 -5.00 35.05 12.63
CA ASP A 134 -5.15 34.56 14.01
C ASP A 134 -6.17 33.42 14.05
N VAL A 135 -5.93 32.46 14.94
CA VAL A 135 -6.90 31.39 15.25
C VAL A 135 -7.62 31.59 16.58
N ASN A 136 -7.28 32.65 17.32
CA ASN A 136 -7.90 33.03 18.58
C ASN A 136 -8.49 34.45 18.46
N PRO A 137 -9.62 34.75 19.10
CA PRO A 137 -10.20 36.08 19.08
C PRO A 137 -9.30 37.07 19.81
N ARG A 138 -9.30 38.32 19.35
CA ARG A 138 -8.57 39.41 20.01
C ARG A 138 -9.28 39.79 21.30
N VAL A 139 -8.57 39.71 22.42
CA VAL A 139 -9.03 40.18 23.73
C VAL A 139 -8.18 41.37 24.16
N ASN A 140 -8.83 42.47 24.55
CA ASN A 140 -8.12 43.69 24.92
C ASN A 140 -7.21 43.45 26.13
N GLY A 141 -5.97 43.94 26.06
CA GLY A 141 -4.98 43.73 27.11
C GLY A 141 -4.40 42.31 27.20
N ARG A 142 -4.70 41.40 26.24
CA ARG A 142 -4.12 40.05 26.17
C ARG A 142 -3.38 39.83 24.86
N ASN A 143 -2.32 39.02 24.92
CA ASN A 143 -1.65 38.51 23.72
C ASN A 143 -2.62 37.59 22.95
N ARG A 144 -2.56 37.62 21.61
CA ARG A 144 -3.37 36.82 20.68
C ARG A 144 -2.96 35.34 20.63
N GLY A 145 -1.90 34.99 21.36
CA GLY A 145 -1.32 33.65 21.40
C GLY A 145 -0.31 33.43 20.28
N ALA A 146 0.35 32.28 20.30
CA ALA A 146 1.35 31.88 19.31
C ALA A 146 0.74 31.25 18.04
N GLU A 147 -0.44 30.68 18.16
CA GLU A 147 -1.07 29.93 17.07
C GLU A 147 -1.50 30.81 15.89
N ARG A 148 -1.26 30.36 14.66
CA ARG A 148 -1.66 31.07 13.43
C ARG A 148 -2.06 30.11 12.33
N LEU A 149 -2.87 30.62 11.39
CA LEU A 149 -3.02 30.06 10.06
C LEU A 149 -2.23 30.89 9.06
N VAL A 150 -1.72 30.23 8.03
CA VAL A 150 -1.17 30.87 6.84
C VAL A 150 -1.85 30.27 5.61
N THR A 151 -2.39 31.10 4.74
CA THR A 151 -3.00 30.68 3.46
C THR A 151 -2.15 31.17 2.29
N SER A 152 -2.00 30.36 1.26
CA SER A 152 -1.31 30.74 0.02
C SER A 152 -2.26 31.14 -1.10
N SER A 153 -1.71 31.84 -2.10
CA SER A 153 -2.39 32.11 -3.37
C SER A 153 -2.69 30.86 -4.21
N ASP A 154 -1.96 29.76 -3.99
CA ASP A 154 -2.20 28.47 -4.65
C ASP A 154 -3.25 27.59 -3.94
N GLY A 155 -4.01 28.16 -2.98
CA GLY A 155 -5.15 27.52 -2.33
C GLY A 155 -4.82 26.62 -1.14
N ARG A 156 -3.53 26.46 -0.82
CA ARG A 156 -3.07 25.67 0.34
C ARG A 156 -3.14 26.48 1.64
N ALA A 157 -3.08 25.76 2.75
CA ALA A 157 -3.09 26.35 4.08
C ALA A 157 -2.18 25.58 5.05
N TRP A 158 -1.63 26.31 6.01
CA TRP A 158 -0.78 25.77 7.06
C TRP A 158 -1.21 26.31 8.41
N TYR A 159 -1.07 25.47 9.42
CA TYR A 159 -1.24 25.80 10.82
C TYR A 159 0.13 25.81 11.51
N THR A 160 0.35 26.79 12.38
CA THR A 160 1.50 26.84 13.29
C THR A 160 0.99 26.99 14.73
N LEU A 161 1.55 26.22 15.65
CA LEU A 161 1.26 26.31 17.09
C LEU A 161 2.25 27.25 17.81
N ASP A 162 3.40 27.47 17.20
CA ASP A 162 4.61 28.01 17.83
C ASP A 162 5.08 29.31 17.19
N HIS A 163 4.14 30.09 16.63
CA HIS A 163 4.38 31.41 16.07
C HIS A 163 5.39 31.41 14.91
N TYR A 164 5.07 30.62 13.88
CA TYR A 164 5.79 30.51 12.60
C TYR A 164 7.10 29.70 12.64
N ASN A 165 7.46 29.08 13.77
CA ASN A 165 8.67 28.25 13.85
C ASN A 165 8.49 26.90 13.13
N THR A 166 7.32 26.28 13.27
CA THR A 166 6.96 25.04 12.56
C THR A 166 5.56 25.13 11.97
N PHE A 167 5.34 24.37 10.90
CA PHE A 167 4.08 24.35 10.17
C PHE A 167 3.59 22.92 9.95
N THR A 168 2.28 22.75 10.10
CA THR A 168 1.54 21.58 9.63
C THR A 168 0.66 22.03 8.47
N GLU A 169 0.91 21.51 7.27
CA GLU A 169 0.02 21.73 6.12
C GLU A 169 -1.37 21.14 6.43
N ILE A 170 -2.42 21.79 5.94
CA ILE A 170 -3.81 21.35 6.06
C ILE A 170 -4.23 20.78 4.70
N LYS A 171 -4.56 19.49 4.66
CA LYS A 171 -4.90 18.74 3.45
C LYS A 171 -6.40 18.52 3.34
#